data_AF-A0A7X7MJH5-F1
#
_entry.id   AF-A0A7X7MJH5-F1
#
_cell.length_a   1.000
_cell.length_b   1.000
_cell.length_c   1.000
_cell.angle_alpha   90.00
_cell.angle_beta   90.00
_cell.angle_gamma   90.00
#
_symmetry.space_group_name_H-M   'P 1'
#
loop_
_entity.id
_entity.type
_entity.pdbx_description
1 polymer ?
#
loop_
_entity_poly.entity_id
_entity_poly.type
_entity_poly.pdbx_seq_one_letter_code
_entity_poly.pdbx_strand_id
1 'polypeptide(L)'
;MNNSDINKSIGALVQEFQAPAAKYRGAPFWSWNGDLQPEELRRQIRMFHQAGLGGFFMHARVGLKTEYLSPRWFECVRACIDEAQKLGLKAYLYDEDRWPSGSAGGMVTKDKRYRLRRLWLQLDDGPQPQAGGTVLTRFALTLDGETLKSCRALPASGKVSLRRSERLLTALVCLAEETPWHNNQTYLDTMNPEAVARFLEVTYDAYQREVGQFFGQEVPAIFTDEPYYGNYAAVPEKHAWLFGWTDALPKVFQERYGYNLLPHLPELLFNLPDGLLPRTRRDYFDCITHMFTTAYGKQIGEWCEKHGIAFTGHLLGEDTLSSQTSCAGACMRFYEHMQIPG
;
A
#
# COMPACT_ATOMS: atom_id res chain seq x y z
N MET A 1 2.45 1.99 48.44
CA MET A 1 3.85 2.39 48.14
C MET A 1 4.23 3.48 49.12
N ASN A 2 5.41 3.40 49.74
CA ASN A 2 5.89 4.44 50.66
C ASN A 2 6.45 5.64 49.85
N ASN A 3 6.42 6.86 50.40
CA ASN A 3 7.02 8.07 49.80
C ASN A 3 8.48 7.87 49.36
N SER A 4 9.23 7.00 50.04
CA SER A 4 10.59 6.61 49.63
C SER A 4 10.63 5.88 48.29
N ASP A 5 9.66 5.02 48.00
CA ASP A 5 9.60 4.26 46.75
C ASP A 5 9.17 5.17 45.60
N ILE A 6 8.25 6.10 45.89
CA ILE A 6 7.80 7.13 44.95
C ILE A 6 8.96 8.04 44.55
N ASN A 7 9.73 8.55 45.51
CA ASN A 7 10.87 9.43 45.22
C ASN A 7 11.99 8.72 44.45
N LYS A 8 12.25 7.43 44.73
CA LYS A 8 13.19 6.62 43.93
C LYS A 8 12.68 6.42 42.49
N SER A 9 11.39 6.15 42.32
CA SER A 9 10.76 5.99 41.01
C SER A 9 10.81 7.30 40.20
N ILE A 10 10.51 8.45 40.81
CA ILE A 10 10.61 9.77 40.18
C ILE A 10 12.07 10.06 39.78
N GLY A 11 13.04 9.78 40.67
CA GLY A 11 14.45 9.98 40.37
C GLY A 11 14.94 9.17 39.17
N ALA A 12 14.53 7.90 39.07
CA ALA A 12 14.84 7.05 37.92
C ALA A 12 14.20 7.58 36.62
N LEU A 13 12.95 8.03 36.68
CA LEU A 13 12.24 8.60 35.54
C LEU A 13 12.91 9.88 35.03
N VAL A 14 13.37 10.76 35.94
CA VAL A 14 14.11 11.98 35.58
C VAL A 14 15.44 11.64 34.90
N GLN A 15 16.15 10.62 35.37
CA GLN A 15 17.39 10.17 34.73
C GLN A 15 17.14 9.61 33.32
N GLU A 16 16.10 8.79 33.15
CA GLU A 16 15.70 8.26 31.83
C GLU A 16 15.25 9.38 30.89
N PHE A 17 14.57 10.41 31.39
CA PHE A 17 14.16 11.54 30.59
C PHE A 17 15.35 12.40 30.11
N GLN A 18 16.37 12.58 30.95
CA GLN A 18 17.58 13.34 30.59
C GLN A 18 18.48 12.59 29.59
N ALA A 19 18.48 11.26 29.64
CA ALA A 19 19.27 10.41 28.77
C ALA A 19 18.44 9.21 28.28
N PRO A 20 17.46 9.43 27.38
CA PRO A 20 16.54 8.40 26.96
C PRO A 20 17.25 7.24 26.27
N ALA A 21 16.76 6.03 26.47
CA ALA A 21 17.22 4.87 25.71
C ALA A 21 16.99 5.06 24.21
N ALA A 22 17.76 4.36 23.36
CA ALA A 22 17.69 4.48 21.90
C ALA A 22 16.29 4.33 21.32
N LYS A 23 15.44 3.47 21.91
CA LYS A 23 14.04 3.25 21.49
C LYS A 23 13.14 4.50 21.59
N TYR A 24 13.54 5.53 22.34
CA TYR A 24 12.77 6.78 22.48
C TYR A 24 13.41 7.96 21.73
N ARG A 25 14.52 7.71 21.00
CA ARG A 25 15.20 8.74 20.21
C ARG A 25 14.80 8.60 18.74
N GLY A 26 14.99 9.68 17.98
CA GLY A 26 14.66 9.70 16.55
C GLY A 26 15.42 8.64 15.74
N ALA A 27 14.73 8.06 14.76
CA ALA A 27 15.29 7.17 13.76
C ALA A 27 14.88 7.70 12.37
N PRO A 28 15.75 8.41 11.64
CA PRO A 28 15.38 9.00 10.36
C PRO A 28 15.36 7.93 9.25
N PHE A 29 14.64 8.24 8.17
CA PHE A 29 14.86 7.57 6.90
C PHE A 29 16.25 7.90 6.38
N TRP A 30 17.09 6.87 6.30
CA TRP A 30 18.43 6.98 5.77
C TRP A 30 18.43 6.47 4.33
N SER A 31 18.49 7.41 3.40
CA SER A 31 18.45 7.14 1.96
C SER A 31 19.67 6.36 1.51
N TRP A 32 19.49 5.06 1.26
CA TRP A 32 20.45 4.21 0.56
C TRP A 32 20.34 4.43 -0.94
N ASN A 33 21.40 4.99 -1.49
CA ASN A 33 21.55 5.29 -2.91
C ASN A 33 23.00 5.00 -3.36
N GLY A 34 23.24 5.04 -4.67
CA GLY A 34 24.55 4.75 -5.23
C GLY A 34 24.97 3.29 -5.02
N ASP A 35 26.28 3.08 -5.05
CA ASP A 35 26.87 1.77 -4.76
C ASP A 35 27.21 1.69 -3.27
N LEU A 36 26.55 0.75 -2.58
CA LEU A 36 26.62 0.60 -1.14
C LEU A 36 27.92 -0.09 -0.73
N GLN A 37 28.59 0.51 0.26
CA GLN A 37 29.88 0.05 0.77
C GLN A 37 29.79 -0.11 2.30
N PRO A 38 29.95 -1.32 2.86
CA PRO A 38 29.80 -1.59 4.29
C PRO A 38 30.53 -0.61 5.21
N GLU A 39 31.79 -0.28 4.91
CA GLU A 39 32.58 0.64 5.75
C GLU A 39 32.07 2.08 5.70
N GLU A 40 31.56 2.53 4.55
CA GLU A 40 30.95 3.87 4.46
C GLU A 40 29.63 3.91 5.22
N LEU A 41 28.84 2.85 5.15
CA LEU A 41 27.60 2.72 5.92
C LEU A 41 27.89 2.74 7.43
N ARG A 42 28.90 2.01 7.90
CA ARG A 42 29.34 2.05 9.31
C ARG A 42 29.79 3.44 9.75
N ARG A 43 30.54 4.15 8.88
CA ARG A 43 30.97 5.54 9.15
C ARG A 43 29.77 6.46 9.37
N GLN A 44 28.73 6.36 8.53
CA GLN A 44 27.51 7.15 8.66
C GLN A 44 26.71 6.79 9.93
N ILE A 45 26.64 5.50 10.29
CA ILE A 45 25.99 5.06 11.55
C ILE A 45 26.69 5.65 12.78
N ARG A 46 28.02 5.71 12.79
CA ARG A 46 28.78 6.37 13.86
C ARG A 46 28.45 7.87 13.95
N MET A 47 28.20 8.54 12.82
CA MET A 47 27.74 9.93 12.80
C MET A 47 26.33 10.06 13.38
N PHE A 48 25.41 9.13 13.09
CA PHE A 48 24.07 9.10 13.71
C PHE A 48 24.15 8.96 15.22
N HIS A 49 25.00 8.05 15.71
CA HIS A 49 25.25 7.89 17.15
C HIS A 49 25.81 9.18 17.78
N GLN A 50 26.81 9.82 17.15
CA GLN A 50 27.38 11.09 17.61
C GLN A 50 26.35 12.23 17.63
N ALA A 51 25.41 12.23 16.69
CA ALA A 51 24.30 13.19 16.63
C ALA A 51 23.18 12.91 17.65
N GLY A 52 23.27 11.81 18.41
CA GLY A 52 22.29 11.44 19.43
C GLY A 52 21.03 10.75 18.89
N LEU A 53 21.07 10.20 17.67
CA LEU A 53 19.96 9.43 17.12
C LEU A 53 19.85 8.05 17.81
N GLY A 54 18.64 7.49 17.83
CA GLY A 54 18.35 6.17 18.41
C GLY A 54 18.45 5.02 17.42
N GLY A 55 18.44 5.33 16.14
CA GLY A 55 18.44 4.35 15.09
C GLY A 55 18.35 4.98 13.71
N PHE A 56 17.99 4.16 12.73
CA PHE A 56 17.84 4.55 11.34
C PHE A 56 17.00 3.52 10.59
N PHE A 57 16.27 3.96 9.57
CA PHE A 57 15.60 3.08 8.60
C PHE A 57 16.46 2.96 7.36
N MET A 58 16.82 1.73 6.98
CA MET A 58 17.65 1.44 5.79
C MET A 58 16.79 1.53 4.52
N HIS A 59 16.60 2.75 4.02
CA HIS A 59 15.59 3.07 3.00
C HIS A 59 16.20 3.07 1.60
N ALA A 60 15.87 2.08 0.76
CA ALA A 60 16.25 2.10 -0.65
C ALA A 60 15.65 3.32 -1.37
N ARG A 61 16.47 4.09 -2.09
CA ARG A 61 16.05 5.33 -2.75
C ARG A 61 16.53 5.45 -4.18
N VAL A 62 15.97 6.45 -4.86
CA VAL A 62 16.34 6.81 -6.24
C VAL A 62 17.86 6.97 -6.35
N GLY A 63 18.45 6.37 -7.39
CA GLY A 63 19.89 6.35 -7.63
C GLY A 63 20.63 5.18 -7.00
N LEU A 64 19.94 4.24 -6.34
CA LEU A 64 20.53 2.97 -5.88
C LEU A 64 21.10 2.18 -7.07
N LYS A 65 22.38 1.80 -6.96
CA LYS A 65 23.10 0.95 -7.90
C LYS A 65 23.27 -0.48 -7.40
N THR A 66 23.40 -0.67 -6.08
CA THR A 66 23.41 -2.00 -5.47
C THR A 66 22.04 -2.64 -5.64
N GLU A 67 22.00 -3.81 -6.28
CA GLU A 67 20.75 -4.51 -6.56
C GLU A 67 20.01 -4.87 -5.26
N TYR A 68 18.73 -4.50 -5.18
CA TYR A 68 17.85 -4.77 -4.04
C TYR A 68 17.72 -6.28 -3.79
N LEU A 69 17.79 -6.70 -2.52
CA LEU A 69 17.78 -8.11 -2.08
C LEU A 69 18.90 -9.01 -2.65
N SER A 70 19.93 -8.42 -3.27
CA SER A 70 21.12 -9.18 -3.69
C SER A 70 21.99 -9.62 -2.49
N PRO A 71 22.93 -10.56 -2.67
CA PRO A 71 23.91 -10.88 -1.62
C PRO A 71 24.67 -9.65 -1.10
N ARG A 72 24.98 -8.69 -1.99
CA ARG A 72 25.66 -7.44 -1.63
C ARG A 72 24.77 -6.50 -0.81
N TRP A 73 23.48 -6.44 -1.12
CA TRP A 73 22.49 -5.74 -0.30
C TRP A 73 22.50 -6.29 1.13
N PHE A 74 22.40 -7.61 1.29
CA PHE A 74 22.37 -8.23 2.62
C PHE A 74 23.71 -8.16 3.37
N GLU A 75 24.84 -8.11 2.68
CA GLU A 75 26.14 -7.76 3.30
C GLU A 75 26.09 -6.37 3.94
N CYS A 76 25.53 -5.38 3.24
CA CYS A 76 25.37 -4.02 3.75
C CYS A 76 24.40 -3.97 4.94
N VAL A 77 23.26 -4.67 4.86
CA VAL A 77 22.29 -4.76 5.96
C VAL A 77 22.94 -5.36 7.21
N ARG A 78 23.65 -6.49 7.08
CA ARG A 78 24.37 -7.11 8.22
C ARG A 78 25.42 -6.20 8.80
N ALA A 79 26.18 -5.48 7.97
CA ALA A 79 27.17 -4.53 8.45
C ALA A 79 26.54 -3.39 9.27
N CYS A 80 25.36 -2.92 8.87
CA CYS A 80 24.63 -1.89 9.60
C CYS A 80 24.08 -2.39 10.93
N ILE A 81 23.52 -3.61 10.96
CA ILE A 81 23.04 -4.24 12.19
C ILE A 81 24.18 -4.46 13.19
N ASP A 82 25.31 -5.00 12.72
CA ASP A 82 26.50 -5.22 13.57
C ASP A 82 27.05 -3.90 14.15
N GLU A 83 27.07 -2.82 13.37
CA GLU A 83 27.48 -1.50 13.89
C GLU A 83 26.45 -0.92 14.86
N ALA A 84 25.16 -1.07 14.57
CA ALA A 84 24.09 -0.64 15.46
C ALA A 84 24.17 -1.37 16.81
N GLN A 85 24.47 -2.67 16.80
CA GLN A 85 24.65 -3.46 18.02
C GLN A 85 25.79 -2.92 18.90
N LYS A 86 26.95 -2.61 18.31
CA LYS A 86 28.12 -2.06 19.02
C LYS A 86 27.83 -0.71 19.67
N LEU A 87 26.93 0.08 19.07
CA LEU A 87 26.60 1.43 19.51
C LEU A 87 25.28 1.52 20.29
N GLY A 88 24.58 0.39 20.48
CA GLY A 88 23.27 0.36 21.12
C GLY A 88 22.15 1.08 20.34
N LEU A 89 22.28 1.19 19.01
CA LEU A 89 21.27 1.77 18.11
C LEU A 89 20.27 0.72 17.60
N LYS A 90 19.22 1.18 16.93
CA LYS A 90 18.22 0.34 16.24
C LYS A 90 18.31 0.46 14.72
N ALA A 91 18.37 -0.68 14.04
CA ALA A 91 18.48 -0.79 12.59
C ALA A 91 17.12 -1.24 12.02
N TYR A 92 16.25 -0.28 11.72
CA TYR A 92 14.91 -0.57 11.19
C TYR A 92 14.99 -0.99 9.72
N LEU A 93 14.22 -2.01 9.35
CA LEU A 93 14.09 -2.46 7.97
C LEU A 93 13.08 -1.60 7.21
N TYR A 94 13.20 -1.66 5.90
CA TYR A 94 12.28 -1.05 4.95
C TYR A 94 11.98 -2.09 3.86
N ASP A 95 10.72 -2.32 3.54
CA ASP A 95 10.26 -3.51 2.80
C ASP A 95 10.21 -3.33 1.28
N GLU A 96 10.75 -2.24 0.73
CA GLU A 96 10.66 -1.97 -0.71
C GLU A 96 11.91 -1.31 -1.32
N ASP A 97 12.09 -1.49 -2.63
CA ASP A 97 12.95 -0.64 -3.46
C ASP A 97 12.19 0.65 -3.83
N ARG A 98 12.52 1.75 -3.14
CA ARG A 98 11.80 3.04 -3.18
C ARG A 98 10.43 2.90 -2.53
N TRP A 99 9.38 3.37 -3.18
CA TRP A 99 8.01 3.32 -2.69
C TRP A 99 7.09 3.35 -3.91
N PRO A 100 5.82 2.96 -3.79
CA PRO A 100 5.16 2.35 -2.64
C PRO A 100 5.48 0.85 -2.45
N SER A 101 5.32 0.35 -1.23
CA SER A 101 5.62 -1.01 -0.82
C SER A 101 4.68 -2.07 -1.39
N GLY A 102 5.23 -3.20 -1.84
CA GLY A 102 4.46 -4.39 -2.24
C GLY A 102 4.98 -5.09 -3.50
N SER A 103 5.77 -4.40 -4.31
CA SER A 103 6.25 -4.90 -5.59
C SER A 103 7.60 -5.64 -5.50
N ALA A 104 8.36 -5.42 -4.42
CA ALA A 104 9.74 -5.88 -4.23
C ALA A 104 10.66 -5.47 -5.40
N GLY A 105 10.73 -4.16 -5.69
CA GLY A 105 11.46 -3.60 -6.83
C GLY A 105 10.95 -4.12 -8.17
N GLY A 106 9.65 -4.45 -8.24
CA GLY A 106 9.01 -5.03 -9.40
C GLY A 106 9.14 -6.56 -9.53
N MET A 107 9.93 -7.24 -8.69
CA MET A 107 10.17 -8.69 -8.79
C MET A 107 8.88 -9.52 -8.72
N VAL A 108 7.93 -9.12 -7.87
CA VAL A 108 6.62 -9.80 -7.75
C VAL A 108 5.76 -9.54 -8.97
N THR A 109 5.73 -8.29 -9.41
CA THR A 109 4.84 -7.80 -10.48
C THR A 109 5.32 -8.12 -11.90
N LYS A 110 6.48 -8.77 -12.06
CA LYS A 110 6.85 -9.45 -13.32
C LYS A 110 5.76 -10.44 -13.74
N ASP A 111 5.13 -11.09 -12.76
CA ASP A 111 3.94 -11.88 -13.00
C ASP A 111 2.71 -10.97 -13.14
N LYS A 112 2.10 -10.97 -14.34
CA LYS A 112 0.92 -10.14 -14.66
C LYS A 112 -0.29 -10.45 -13.77
N ARG A 113 -0.34 -11.63 -13.15
CA ARG A 113 -1.41 -12.01 -12.20
C ARG A 113 -1.41 -11.11 -10.96
N TYR A 114 -0.26 -10.58 -10.56
CA TYR A 114 -0.09 -9.79 -9.33
C TYR A 114 -0.04 -8.28 -9.54
N ARG A 115 -0.16 -7.82 -10.79
CA ARG A 115 -0.12 -6.39 -11.13
C ARG A 115 -1.39 -5.67 -10.69
N LEU A 116 -1.25 -4.43 -10.23
CA LEU A 116 -2.37 -3.55 -9.92
C LEU A 116 -3.37 -3.52 -11.08
N ARG A 117 -4.65 -3.67 -10.75
CA ARG A 117 -5.77 -3.56 -11.69
C ARG A 117 -6.59 -2.33 -11.35
N ARG A 118 -7.14 -1.71 -12.38
CA ARG A 118 -8.04 -0.57 -12.25
C ARG A 118 -9.31 -0.83 -13.06
N LEU A 119 -10.45 -0.55 -12.44
CA LEU A 119 -11.72 -0.39 -13.13
C LEU A 119 -11.75 1.01 -13.74
N TRP A 120 -11.98 1.06 -15.04
CA TRP A 120 -12.27 2.28 -15.76
C TRP A 120 -13.76 2.32 -16.06
N LEU A 121 -14.40 3.41 -15.68
CA LEU A 121 -15.75 3.76 -16.11
C LEU A 121 -15.63 4.90 -17.12
N GLN A 122 -15.81 4.60 -18.40
CA GLN A 122 -15.57 5.52 -19.50
C GLN A 122 -16.87 5.93 -20.18
N LEU A 123 -17.06 7.23 -20.36
CA LEU A 123 -18.28 7.81 -20.93
C LEU A 123 -18.07 8.18 -22.41
N ASP A 124 -19.07 7.87 -23.25
CA ASP A 124 -19.15 8.19 -24.68
C ASP A 124 -17.92 7.83 -25.50
N ASP A 125 -17.49 6.58 -25.39
CA ASP A 125 -16.36 6.04 -26.17
C ASP A 125 -15.10 6.93 -26.09
N GLY A 126 -14.81 7.44 -24.89
CA GLY A 126 -13.58 8.18 -24.63
C GLY A 126 -12.32 7.44 -25.11
N PRO A 127 -11.17 8.14 -25.19
CA PRO A 127 -9.93 7.52 -25.64
C PRO A 127 -9.57 6.27 -24.83
N GLN A 128 -9.31 5.16 -25.51
CA GLN A 128 -9.01 3.89 -24.85
C GLN A 128 -7.72 3.98 -24.00
N PRO A 129 -7.64 3.24 -22.88
CA PRO A 129 -6.41 3.11 -22.10
C PRO A 129 -5.28 2.54 -22.96
N GLN A 130 -4.04 3.03 -22.81
CA GLN A 130 -2.93 2.59 -23.67
C GLN A 130 -2.59 1.12 -23.46
N ALA A 131 -2.67 0.64 -22.22
CA ALA A 131 -2.53 -0.78 -21.89
C ALA A 131 -3.64 -1.69 -22.48
N GLY A 132 -4.68 -1.12 -23.08
CA GLY A 132 -5.92 -1.83 -23.41
C GLY A 132 -6.67 -2.26 -22.14
N GLY A 133 -7.74 -3.02 -22.31
CA GLY A 133 -8.49 -3.56 -21.18
C GLY A 133 -9.57 -4.55 -21.58
N THR A 134 -10.06 -5.31 -20.60
CA THR A 134 -11.16 -6.24 -20.78
C THR A 134 -12.47 -5.53 -20.44
N VAL A 135 -13.36 -5.41 -21.42
CA VAL A 135 -14.71 -4.87 -21.19
C VAL A 135 -15.50 -5.85 -20.32
N LEU A 136 -15.91 -5.38 -19.14
CA LEU A 136 -16.78 -6.14 -18.23
C LEU A 136 -18.24 -6.03 -18.67
N THR A 137 -18.69 -4.80 -18.92
CA THR A 137 -20.07 -4.50 -19.25
C THR A 137 -20.19 -3.10 -19.86
N ARG A 138 -21.30 -2.84 -20.52
CA ARG A 138 -21.65 -1.54 -21.09
C ARG A 138 -23.05 -1.15 -20.63
N PHE A 139 -23.32 0.15 -20.55
CA PHE A 139 -24.61 0.68 -20.13
C PHE A 139 -25.06 1.79 -21.06
N ALA A 140 -26.36 1.82 -21.35
CA ALA A 140 -27.01 3.01 -21.87
C ALA A 140 -27.67 3.75 -20.70
N LEU A 141 -27.31 5.01 -20.50
CA LEU A 141 -27.75 5.85 -19.37
C LEU A 141 -28.41 7.12 -19.86
N THR A 142 -29.45 7.57 -19.17
CA THR A 142 -29.92 8.96 -19.27
C THR A 142 -29.54 9.68 -17.98
N LEU A 143 -28.91 10.86 -18.11
CA LEU A 143 -28.43 11.67 -17.00
C LEU A 143 -29.19 12.99 -16.91
N ASP A 144 -29.33 13.51 -15.70
CA ASP A 144 -29.81 14.85 -15.37
C ASP A 144 -28.84 15.46 -14.35
N GLY A 145 -27.85 16.20 -14.85
CA GLY A 145 -26.66 16.55 -14.06
C GLY A 145 -25.94 15.29 -13.55
N GLU A 146 -25.77 15.19 -12.24
CA GLU A 146 -25.15 14.04 -11.57
C GLU A 146 -26.13 12.88 -11.28
N THR A 147 -27.39 13.02 -11.70
CA THR A 147 -28.46 12.06 -11.38
C THR A 147 -28.64 11.05 -12.52
N LEU A 148 -28.61 9.76 -12.19
CA LEU A 148 -28.90 8.65 -13.09
C LEU A 148 -30.41 8.44 -13.21
N LYS A 149 -31.04 8.97 -14.27
CA LYS A 149 -32.49 8.85 -14.50
C LYS A 149 -32.90 7.46 -14.95
N SER A 150 -32.09 6.83 -15.80
CA SER A 150 -32.32 5.48 -16.27
C SER A 150 -31.01 4.82 -16.64
N CYS A 151 -30.95 3.51 -16.46
CA CYS A 151 -29.80 2.68 -16.82
C CYS A 151 -30.32 1.35 -17.35
N ARG A 152 -29.77 0.91 -18.47
CA ARG A 152 -29.98 -0.45 -18.98
C ARG A 152 -28.64 -1.06 -19.39
N ALA A 153 -28.46 -2.33 -19.05
CA ALA A 153 -27.30 -3.09 -19.49
C ALA A 153 -27.29 -3.26 -21.01
N LEU A 154 -26.10 -3.24 -21.58
CA LEU A 154 -25.80 -3.53 -22.98
C LEU A 154 -24.88 -4.76 -23.04
N PRO A 155 -24.87 -5.50 -24.16
CA PRO A 155 -23.90 -6.56 -24.37
C PRO A 155 -22.47 -6.04 -24.17
N ALA A 156 -21.56 -6.84 -23.60
CA ALA A 156 -20.16 -6.43 -23.43
C ALA A 156 -19.39 -6.34 -24.76
N SER A 157 -19.77 -7.15 -25.77
CA SER A 157 -19.17 -7.17 -27.11
C SER A 157 -20.19 -6.91 -28.22
N GLY A 158 -19.69 -6.55 -29.42
CA GLY A 158 -20.53 -6.25 -30.58
C GLY A 158 -21.09 -4.83 -30.62
N LYS A 159 -21.86 -4.54 -31.66
CA LYS A 159 -22.49 -3.22 -31.88
C LYS A 159 -23.61 -2.99 -30.86
N VAL A 160 -23.66 -1.78 -30.32
CA VAL A 160 -24.72 -1.32 -29.41
C VAL A 160 -25.50 -0.19 -30.06
N SER A 161 -26.79 -0.09 -29.76
CA SER A 161 -27.64 1.02 -30.19
C SER A 161 -28.09 1.83 -28.97
N LEU A 162 -27.98 3.15 -29.10
CA LEU A 162 -28.43 4.12 -28.10
C LEU A 162 -29.68 4.84 -28.61
N ARG A 163 -30.56 5.18 -27.68
CA ARG A 163 -31.68 6.10 -27.92
C ARG A 163 -31.14 7.54 -27.91
N ARG A 164 -31.90 8.48 -28.47
CA ARG A 164 -31.47 9.87 -28.67
C ARG A 164 -30.97 10.60 -27.41
N SER A 165 -31.48 10.25 -26.23
CA SER A 165 -31.10 10.84 -24.94
C SER A 165 -30.13 9.98 -24.13
N GLU A 166 -29.70 8.83 -24.66
CA GLU A 166 -28.83 7.91 -23.95
C GLU A 166 -27.36 8.19 -24.24
N ARG A 167 -26.57 8.13 -23.18
CA ARG A 167 -25.11 8.13 -23.14
C ARG A 167 -24.61 6.69 -23.02
N LEU A 168 -23.40 6.43 -23.48
CA LEU A 168 -22.76 5.11 -23.30
C LEU A 168 -21.77 5.19 -22.15
N LEU A 169 -21.87 4.27 -21.18
CA LEU A 169 -20.82 4.03 -20.19
C LEU A 169 -20.25 2.63 -20.42
N THR A 170 -18.93 2.56 -20.60
CA THR A 170 -18.19 1.31 -20.74
C THR A 170 -17.39 1.07 -19.47
N ALA A 171 -17.63 -0.08 -18.82
CA ALA A 171 -16.83 -0.55 -17.71
C ALA A 171 -15.77 -1.53 -18.23
N LEU A 172 -14.50 -1.22 -18.04
CA LEU A 172 -13.39 -2.08 -18.43
C LEU A 172 -12.34 -2.19 -17.32
N VAL A 173 -11.64 -3.32 -17.26
CA VAL A 173 -10.53 -3.53 -16.34
C VAL A 173 -9.23 -3.48 -17.11
N CYS A 174 -8.29 -2.71 -16.59
CA CYS A 174 -6.95 -2.55 -17.15
C CYS A 174 -5.92 -2.90 -16.09
N LEU A 175 -4.83 -3.53 -16.52
CA LEU A 175 -3.61 -3.57 -15.72
C LEU A 175 -3.00 -2.17 -15.69
N ALA A 176 -2.36 -1.83 -14.57
CA ALA A 176 -1.50 -0.66 -14.52
C ALA A 176 -0.40 -0.74 -15.57
N GLU A 177 0.03 0.42 -16.07
CA GLU A 177 1.09 0.52 -17.06
C GLU A 177 2.46 0.29 -16.44
N GLU A 178 3.39 -0.23 -17.25
CA GLU A 178 4.78 -0.38 -16.83
C GLU A 178 5.44 0.98 -16.74
N THR A 179 6.18 1.22 -15.66
CA THR A 179 6.86 2.51 -15.46
C THR A 179 8.30 2.31 -14.99
N PRO A 180 9.23 3.20 -15.35
CA PRO A 180 10.58 3.21 -14.78
C PRO A 180 10.59 3.35 -13.26
N TRP A 181 9.52 3.95 -12.70
CA TRP A 181 9.33 4.09 -11.26
C TRP A 181 9.34 2.73 -10.55
N HIS A 182 8.63 1.75 -11.12
CA HIS A 182 8.55 0.37 -10.65
C HIS A 182 9.53 -0.56 -11.39
N ASN A 183 10.72 -0.07 -11.75
CA ASN A 183 11.75 -0.83 -12.46
C ASN A 183 11.25 -1.49 -13.76
N ASN A 184 10.48 -0.74 -14.54
CA ASN A 184 9.81 -1.19 -15.78
C ASN A 184 8.81 -2.34 -15.55
N GLN A 185 8.25 -2.42 -14.34
CA GLN A 185 7.10 -3.23 -13.99
C GLN A 185 5.96 -2.31 -13.53
N THR A 186 5.00 -2.82 -12.75
CA THR A 186 3.85 -2.07 -12.26
C THR A 186 3.81 -2.13 -10.73
N TYR A 187 2.87 -1.41 -10.12
CA TYR A 187 2.56 -1.63 -8.71
C TYR A 187 1.81 -2.97 -8.48
N LEU A 188 1.76 -3.44 -7.23
CA LEU A 188 1.10 -4.67 -6.79
C LEU A 188 -0.44 -4.49 -6.74
N ASP A 189 -1.19 -5.55 -7.04
CA ASP A 189 -2.59 -5.67 -6.60
C ASP A 189 -2.62 -6.01 -5.10
N THR A 190 -2.69 -4.98 -4.27
CA THR A 190 -2.69 -5.10 -2.81
C THR A 190 -4.01 -5.67 -2.23
N MET A 191 -5.04 -5.87 -3.06
CA MET A 191 -6.26 -6.57 -2.67
C MET A 191 -6.22 -8.06 -2.99
N ASN A 192 -5.21 -8.53 -3.74
CA ASN A 192 -5.04 -9.93 -4.07
C ASN A 192 -4.16 -10.63 -3.00
N PRO A 193 -4.73 -11.54 -2.20
CA PRO A 193 -3.99 -12.22 -1.14
C PRO A 193 -2.83 -13.09 -1.66
N GLU A 194 -2.91 -13.62 -2.88
CA GLU A 194 -1.80 -14.39 -3.47
C GLU A 194 -0.63 -13.48 -3.89
N ALA A 195 -0.95 -12.26 -4.33
CA ALA A 195 0.05 -11.26 -4.69
C ALA A 195 0.82 -10.80 -3.45
N VAL A 196 0.13 -10.54 -2.34
CA VAL A 196 0.76 -10.16 -1.07
C VAL A 196 1.54 -11.32 -0.45
N ALA A 197 1.02 -12.55 -0.50
CA ALA A 197 1.78 -13.73 -0.07
C ALA A 197 3.09 -13.88 -0.86
N ARG A 198 3.07 -13.60 -2.17
CA ARG A 198 4.29 -13.59 -2.99
C ARG A 198 5.25 -12.47 -2.60
N PHE A 199 4.75 -11.29 -2.21
CA PHE A 199 5.57 -10.20 -1.69
C PHE A 199 6.27 -10.58 -0.38
N LEU A 200 5.54 -11.21 0.55
CA LEU A 200 6.11 -11.76 1.79
C LEU A 200 7.24 -12.76 1.48
N GLU A 201 7.01 -13.70 0.56
CA GLU A 201 8.00 -14.71 0.17
C GLU A 201 9.27 -14.08 -0.44
N VAL A 202 9.12 -13.05 -1.27
CA VAL A 202 10.27 -12.42 -1.95
C VAL A 202 11.07 -11.54 -0.99
N THR A 203 10.40 -10.70 -0.21
CA THR A 203 11.06 -9.68 0.62
C THR A 203 11.19 -10.11 2.07
N TYR A 204 10.09 -10.41 2.73
CA TYR A 204 10.05 -10.63 4.18
C TYR A 204 10.78 -11.92 4.56
N ASP A 205 10.54 -13.02 3.85
CA ASP A 205 11.25 -14.29 4.06
C ASP A 205 12.75 -14.17 3.73
N ALA A 206 13.13 -13.27 2.81
CA ALA A 206 14.54 -12.97 2.55
C ALA A 206 15.19 -12.26 3.74
N TYR A 207 14.56 -11.24 4.31
CA TYR A 207 15.04 -10.62 5.55
C TYR A 207 15.07 -11.60 6.72
N GLN A 208 14.04 -12.43 6.90
CA GLN A 208 14.02 -13.46 7.93
C GLN A 208 15.21 -14.43 7.80
N ARG A 209 15.49 -14.91 6.58
CA ARG A 209 16.62 -15.82 6.33
C ARG A 209 17.97 -15.18 6.62
N GLU A 210 18.15 -13.91 6.23
CA GLU A 210 19.47 -13.27 6.26
C GLU A 210 19.79 -12.60 7.60
N VAL A 211 18.78 -12.10 8.30
CA VAL A 211 18.94 -11.28 9.53
C VAL A 211 17.86 -11.54 10.60
N GLY A 212 17.00 -12.56 10.44
CA GLY A 212 15.89 -12.83 11.36
C GLY A 212 16.30 -13.13 12.80
N GLN A 213 17.55 -13.56 13.04
CA GLN A 213 18.11 -13.75 14.38
C GLN A 213 18.22 -12.45 15.20
N PHE A 214 18.11 -11.28 14.56
CA PHE A 214 18.17 -9.96 15.21
C PHE A 214 16.78 -9.31 15.38
N PHE A 215 15.72 -9.99 14.95
CA PHE A 215 14.35 -9.47 15.03
C PHE A 215 13.91 -9.26 16.48
N GLY A 216 13.22 -8.15 16.71
CA GLY A 216 12.75 -7.72 18.04
C GLY A 216 13.84 -7.14 18.95
N GLN A 217 15.11 -7.22 18.54
CA GLN A 217 16.27 -6.74 19.29
C GLN A 217 16.90 -5.52 18.61
N GLU A 218 17.98 -5.71 17.85
CA GLU A 218 18.63 -4.66 17.06
C GLU A 218 17.76 -4.23 15.88
N VAL A 219 16.93 -5.14 15.35
CA VAL A 219 15.97 -4.89 14.27
C VAL A 219 14.55 -4.95 14.84
N PRO A 220 14.02 -3.83 15.39
CA PRO A 220 12.76 -3.86 16.12
C PRO A 220 11.54 -3.89 15.20
N ALA A 221 11.61 -3.29 14.02
CA ALA A 221 10.48 -3.17 13.10
C ALA A 221 10.89 -3.12 11.63
N ILE A 222 9.94 -3.44 10.76
CA ILE A 222 10.00 -3.28 9.31
C ILE A 222 8.94 -2.28 8.86
N PHE A 223 9.36 -1.31 8.04
CA PHE A 223 8.53 -0.21 7.57
C PHE A 223 7.92 -0.50 6.20
N THR A 224 6.61 -0.27 6.06
CA THR A 224 5.89 -0.25 4.78
C THR A 224 5.49 1.19 4.41
N ASP A 225 5.71 1.57 3.16
CA ASP A 225 5.58 2.95 2.69
C ASP A 225 4.47 3.05 1.64
N GLU A 226 3.43 3.79 1.98
CA GLU A 226 2.32 4.19 1.09
C GLU A 226 1.63 3.05 0.30
N PRO A 227 1.32 1.86 0.88
CA PRO A 227 0.52 0.90 0.15
C PRO A 227 -0.91 1.39 -0.07
N TYR A 228 -1.50 1.03 -1.23
CA TYR A 228 -2.83 1.48 -1.64
C TYR A 228 -3.48 0.50 -2.62
N TYR A 229 -4.81 0.55 -2.80
CA TYR A 229 -5.58 -0.41 -3.62
C TYR A 229 -5.86 0.03 -5.07
N GLY A 230 -5.20 1.09 -5.55
CA GLY A 230 -5.57 1.79 -6.78
C GLY A 230 -6.54 2.93 -6.47
N ASN A 231 -6.06 4.15 -6.59
CA ASN A 231 -6.79 5.33 -6.16
C ASN A 231 -8.06 5.60 -7.00
N TYR A 232 -9.04 6.26 -6.39
CA TYR A 232 -10.09 6.93 -7.17
C TYR A 232 -9.51 8.15 -7.88
N ALA A 233 -9.76 8.28 -9.19
CA ALA A 233 -9.37 9.47 -9.94
C ALA A 233 -10.33 9.73 -11.09
N ALA A 234 -10.76 10.99 -11.24
CA ALA A 234 -11.33 11.46 -12.49
C ALA A 234 -10.20 11.74 -13.49
N VAL A 235 -10.39 11.33 -14.74
CA VAL A 235 -9.44 11.47 -15.85
C VAL A 235 -10.17 12.18 -16.99
N PRO A 236 -10.35 13.52 -16.90
CA PRO A 236 -11.21 14.27 -17.82
C PRO A 236 -10.80 14.12 -19.28
N GLU A 237 -9.51 14.07 -19.58
CA GLU A 237 -8.97 13.89 -20.93
C GLU A 237 -9.26 12.51 -21.54
N LYS A 238 -9.68 11.53 -20.72
CA LYS A 238 -10.11 10.19 -21.14
C LYS A 238 -11.62 10.00 -21.04
N HIS A 239 -12.37 11.03 -20.61
CA HIS A 239 -13.78 10.93 -20.23
C HIS A 239 -14.04 9.76 -19.28
N ALA A 240 -13.15 9.54 -18.31
CA ALA A 240 -13.18 8.33 -17.49
C ALA A 240 -12.96 8.61 -16.01
N TRP A 241 -13.35 7.63 -15.19
CA TRP A 241 -13.03 7.54 -13.78
C TRP A 241 -12.36 6.21 -13.48
N LEU A 242 -11.34 6.24 -12.65
CA LEU A 242 -10.58 5.09 -12.21
C LEU A 242 -11.00 4.70 -10.81
N PHE A 243 -11.07 3.40 -10.57
CA PHE A 243 -11.28 2.82 -9.26
C PHE A 243 -10.36 1.62 -9.07
N GLY A 244 -9.93 1.35 -7.83
CA GLY A 244 -9.19 0.14 -7.48
C GLY A 244 -9.96 -1.13 -7.85
N TRP A 245 -9.30 -2.14 -8.42
CA TRP A 245 -10.00 -3.37 -8.80
C TRP A 245 -9.15 -4.59 -8.53
N THR A 246 -9.80 -5.73 -8.28
CA THR A 246 -9.18 -7.05 -8.32
C THR A 246 -10.19 -8.06 -8.85
N ASP A 247 -9.72 -9.13 -9.47
CA ASP A 247 -10.60 -10.11 -10.15
C ASP A 247 -11.55 -10.81 -9.18
N ALA A 248 -11.19 -10.89 -7.89
CA ALA A 248 -12.03 -11.46 -6.83
C ALA A 248 -13.14 -10.51 -6.34
N LEU A 249 -13.10 -9.22 -6.66
CA LEU A 249 -14.00 -8.21 -6.09
C LEU A 249 -15.49 -8.52 -6.30
N PRO A 250 -15.98 -8.88 -7.51
CA PRO A 250 -17.41 -9.18 -7.69
C PRO A 250 -17.92 -10.32 -6.80
N LYS A 251 -17.09 -11.36 -6.60
CA LYS A 251 -17.42 -12.50 -5.75
C LYS A 251 -17.50 -12.09 -4.29
N VAL A 252 -16.45 -11.46 -3.77
CA VAL A 252 -16.38 -11.01 -2.36
C VAL A 252 -17.49 -10.00 -2.06
N PHE A 253 -17.77 -9.09 -2.99
CA PHE A 253 -18.86 -8.14 -2.85
C PHE A 253 -20.23 -8.83 -2.71
N GLN A 254 -20.51 -9.80 -3.58
CA GLN A 254 -21.76 -10.55 -3.52
C GLN A 254 -21.92 -11.34 -2.22
N GLU A 255 -20.83 -11.94 -1.72
CA GLU A 255 -20.81 -12.64 -0.44
C GLU A 255 -21.08 -11.71 0.75
N ARG A 256 -20.54 -10.48 0.74
CA ARG A 256 -20.71 -9.51 1.85
C ARG A 256 -22.05 -8.79 1.86
N TYR A 257 -22.65 -8.54 0.70
CA TYR A 257 -23.84 -7.66 0.62
C TYR A 257 -25.08 -8.29 0.01
N GLY A 258 -24.97 -9.49 -0.59
CA GLY A 258 -26.10 -10.25 -1.11
C GLY A 258 -26.59 -9.82 -2.50
N TYR A 259 -25.83 -9.02 -3.25
CA TYR A 259 -26.15 -8.64 -4.63
C TYR A 259 -24.91 -8.51 -5.51
N ASN A 260 -25.10 -8.60 -6.82
CA ASN A 260 -24.01 -8.52 -7.81
C ASN A 260 -23.59 -7.06 -8.03
N LEU A 261 -22.29 -6.76 -7.93
CA LEU A 261 -21.76 -5.41 -8.17
C LEU A 261 -21.91 -4.95 -9.63
N LEU A 262 -21.73 -5.86 -10.60
CA LEU A 262 -21.55 -5.48 -12.01
C LEU A 262 -22.71 -4.67 -12.60
N PRO A 263 -24.00 -5.00 -12.38
CA PRO A 263 -25.11 -4.20 -12.88
C PRO A 263 -25.19 -2.78 -12.30
N HIS A 264 -24.53 -2.54 -11.16
CA HIS A 264 -24.62 -1.30 -10.38
C HIS A 264 -23.37 -0.41 -10.51
N LEU A 265 -22.41 -0.76 -11.38
CA LEU A 265 -21.22 0.07 -11.59
C LEU A 265 -21.49 1.56 -11.91
N PRO A 266 -22.55 1.95 -12.65
CA PRO A 266 -22.87 3.38 -12.87
C PRO A 266 -23.16 4.14 -11.57
N GLU A 267 -23.63 3.45 -10.54
CA GLU A 267 -23.96 4.05 -9.23
C GLU A 267 -22.71 4.48 -8.45
N LEU A 268 -21.52 3.99 -8.83
CA LEU A 268 -20.26 4.48 -8.28
C LEU A 268 -20.04 5.96 -8.63
N LEU A 269 -20.58 6.43 -9.76
CA LEU A 269 -20.43 7.78 -10.28
C LEU A 269 -21.64 8.68 -10.00
N PHE A 270 -22.85 8.16 -10.26
CA PHE A 270 -24.05 8.98 -10.35
C PHE A 270 -25.00 8.73 -9.18
N ASN A 271 -25.74 9.76 -8.76
CA ASN A 271 -26.75 9.68 -7.71
C ASN A 271 -28.08 9.11 -8.25
N LEU A 272 -28.93 8.59 -7.36
CA LEU A 272 -30.25 8.08 -7.75
C LEU A 272 -31.29 9.23 -7.83
N PRO A 273 -32.40 9.04 -8.58
CA PRO A 273 -33.40 10.09 -8.84
C PRO A 273 -34.05 10.76 -7.62
N ASP A 274 -34.01 10.11 -6.46
CA ASP A 274 -34.55 10.59 -5.18
C ASP A 274 -33.52 11.39 -4.35
N GLY A 275 -32.33 11.65 -4.89
CA GLY A 275 -31.24 12.32 -4.18
C GLY A 275 -30.56 11.42 -3.14
N LEU A 276 -30.94 10.14 -3.05
CA LEU A 276 -30.25 9.20 -2.18
C LEU A 276 -28.89 8.82 -2.78
N LEU A 277 -27.88 8.79 -1.91
CA LEU A 277 -26.59 8.22 -2.26
C LEU A 277 -26.78 6.72 -2.50
N PRO A 278 -26.32 6.18 -3.63
CA PRO A 278 -26.45 4.76 -3.91
C PRO A 278 -25.74 3.93 -2.85
N ARG A 279 -26.45 2.96 -2.30
CA ARG A 279 -25.89 2.00 -1.34
C ARG A 279 -24.64 1.31 -1.90
N THR A 280 -24.65 1.00 -3.20
CA THR A 280 -23.53 0.37 -3.94
C THR A 280 -22.23 1.14 -3.78
N ARG A 281 -22.26 2.48 -3.81
CA ARG A 281 -21.05 3.29 -3.69
C ARG A 281 -20.37 3.08 -2.33
N ARG A 282 -21.14 3.13 -1.25
CA ARG A 282 -20.64 2.85 0.11
C ARG A 282 -20.16 1.41 0.24
N ASP A 283 -20.98 0.45 -0.18
CA ASP A 283 -20.67 -0.98 -0.07
C ASP A 283 -19.40 -1.33 -0.86
N TYR A 284 -19.17 -0.67 -2.00
CA TYR A 284 -17.98 -0.83 -2.82
C TYR A 284 -16.72 -0.37 -2.08
N PHE A 285 -16.71 0.86 -1.56
CA PHE A 285 -15.55 1.38 -0.82
C PHE A 285 -15.28 0.57 0.45
N ASP A 286 -16.33 0.14 1.16
CA ASP A 286 -16.16 -0.75 2.31
C ASP A 286 -15.58 -2.12 1.90
N CYS A 287 -15.96 -2.66 0.74
CA CYS A 287 -15.46 -3.92 0.22
C CYS A 287 -13.97 -3.87 -0.13
N ILE A 288 -13.56 -2.88 -0.93
CA ILE A 288 -12.14 -2.75 -1.31
C ILE A 288 -11.26 -2.44 -0.10
N THR A 289 -11.78 -1.66 0.87
CA THR A 289 -11.10 -1.42 2.16
C THR A 289 -10.89 -2.74 2.91
N HIS A 290 -11.94 -3.56 3.02
CA HIS A 290 -11.85 -4.86 3.68
C HIS A 290 -10.86 -5.79 2.98
N MET A 291 -10.91 -5.87 1.65
CA MET A 291 -10.00 -6.71 0.86
C MET A 291 -8.56 -6.27 1.00
N PHE A 292 -8.28 -4.97 0.88
CA PHE A 292 -6.94 -4.40 1.08
C PHE A 292 -6.42 -4.63 2.50
N THR A 293 -7.23 -4.33 3.51
CA THR A 293 -6.86 -4.53 4.93
C THR A 293 -6.53 -6.00 5.21
N THR A 294 -7.33 -6.92 4.69
CA THR A 294 -7.17 -8.36 4.95
C THR A 294 -6.04 -8.98 4.13
N ALA A 295 -5.91 -8.62 2.85
CA ALA A 295 -4.87 -9.16 1.98
C ALA A 295 -3.49 -8.60 2.31
N TYR A 296 -3.41 -7.30 2.58
CA TYR A 296 -2.14 -6.61 2.81
C TYR A 296 -1.83 -6.45 4.30
N GLY A 297 -2.59 -5.61 5.00
CA GLY A 297 -2.30 -5.24 6.39
C GLY A 297 -2.26 -6.44 7.32
N LYS A 298 -3.30 -7.29 7.28
CA LYS A 298 -3.41 -8.47 8.14
C LYS A 298 -2.33 -9.51 7.85
N GLN A 299 -2.12 -9.89 6.58
CA GLN A 299 -1.12 -10.91 6.25
C GLN A 299 0.29 -10.51 6.69
N ILE A 300 0.66 -9.25 6.45
CA ILE A 300 1.97 -8.74 6.85
C ILE A 300 2.05 -8.64 8.38
N GLY A 301 1.02 -8.09 9.03
CA GLY A 301 0.96 -7.98 10.48
C GLY A 301 1.09 -9.34 11.20
N GLU A 302 0.38 -10.36 10.71
CA GLU A 302 0.45 -11.73 11.23
C GLU A 302 1.82 -12.38 10.95
N TRP A 303 2.41 -12.12 9.77
CA TRP A 303 3.76 -12.59 9.47
C TRP A 303 4.77 -11.95 10.44
N CYS A 304 4.69 -10.65 10.67
CA CYS A 304 5.56 -9.89 11.56
C CYS A 304 5.45 -10.39 13.00
N GLU A 305 4.22 -10.55 13.52
CA GLU A 305 3.97 -11.09 14.86
C GLU A 305 4.58 -12.49 15.02
N LYS A 306 4.38 -13.37 14.04
CA LYS A 306 4.92 -14.74 14.06
C LYS A 306 6.46 -14.78 14.12
N HIS A 307 7.13 -13.82 13.49
CA HIS A 307 8.59 -13.78 13.39
C HIS A 307 9.26 -12.85 14.41
N GLY A 308 8.49 -12.21 15.31
CA GLY A 308 9.03 -11.39 16.39
C GLY A 308 9.60 -10.05 15.95
N ILE A 309 9.12 -9.49 14.83
CA ILE A 309 9.45 -8.14 14.36
C ILE A 309 8.16 -7.31 14.29
N ALA A 310 8.21 -6.03 14.67
CA ALA A 310 7.03 -5.17 14.58
C ALA A 310 6.78 -4.73 13.13
N PHE A 311 5.51 -4.70 12.74
CA PHE A 311 5.03 -4.05 11.53
C PHE A 311 4.72 -2.59 11.82
N THR A 312 5.30 -1.69 11.03
CA THR A 312 5.10 -0.24 11.11
C THR A 312 5.06 0.37 9.71
N GLY A 313 4.60 1.61 9.57
CA GLY A 313 4.43 2.22 8.26
C GLY A 313 3.36 3.28 8.27
N HIS A 314 3.09 3.83 7.08
CA HIS A 314 1.93 4.69 6.84
C HIS A 314 1.30 4.36 5.49
N LEU A 315 0.06 4.78 5.28
CA LEU A 315 -0.71 4.50 4.06
C LEU A 315 -0.63 5.70 3.10
N LEU A 316 -0.98 5.49 1.84
CA LEU A 316 -0.99 6.58 0.87
C LEU A 316 -2.18 7.52 1.11
N GLY A 317 -1.91 8.83 1.14
CA GLY A 317 -2.95 9.86 1.06
C GLY A 317 -3.67 10.18 2.38
N GLU A 318 -2.99 10.08 3.52
CA GLU A 318 -3.58 10.26 4.85
C GLU A 318 -3.83 11.73 5.24
N ASP A 319 -3.50 12.69 4.38
CA ASP A 319 -3.64 14.13 4.65
C ASP A 319 -5.08 14.59 4.88
N THR A 320 -6.05 13.93 4.21
CA THR A 320 -7.48 14.32 4.26
C THR A 320 -8.37 13.10 4.16
N LEU A 321 -9.57 13.15 4.75
CA LEU A 321 -10.56 12.07 4.64
C LEU A 321 -10.88 11.69 3.19
N SER A 322 -10.89 12.67 2.27
CA SER A 322 -11.12 12.44 0.84
C SER A 322 -9.96 11.71 0.16
N SER A 323 -8.72 12.12 0.42
CA SER A 323 -7.52 11.47 -0.14
C SER A 323 -7.38 10.05 0.40
N GLN A 324 -7.61 9.90 1.70
CA GLN A 324 -7.56 8.62 2.39
C GLN A 324 -8.59 7.63 1.83
N THR A 325 -9.86 8.07 1.69
CA THR A 325 -10.93 7.25 1.10
C THR A 325 -10.64 6.88 -0.36
N SER A 326 -9.93 7.73 -1.09
CA SER A 326 -9.52 7.44 -2.46
C SER A 326 -8.47 6.32 -2.53
N CYS A 327 -7.50 6.28 -1.61
CA CYS A 327 -6.33 5.42 -1.72
C CYS A 327 -6.36 4.16 -0.85
N ALA A 328 -6.83 4.29 0.40
CA ALA A 328 -6.72 3.25 1.43
C ALA A 328 -8.02 3.00 2.21
N GLY A 329 -9.05 3.81 2.01
CA GLY A 329 -10.34 3.65 2.67
C GLY A 329 -10.29 4.10 4.13
N ALA A 330 -10.72 3.24 5.06
CA ALA A 330 -10.67 3.52 6.50
C ALA A 330 -9.34 3.02 7.12
N CYS A 331 -8.32 3.88 7.21
CA CYS A 331 -6.97 3.53 7.68
C CYS A 331 -6.93 2.88 9.07
N MET A 332 -7.84 3.26 9.97
CA MET A 332 -7.91 2.67 11.31
C MET A 332 -8.10 1.15 11.30
N ARG A 333 -8.78 0.60 10.27
CA ARG A 333 -8.90 -0.85 10.09
C ARG A 333 -7.57 -1.48 9.70
N PHE A 334 -6.72 -0.76 8.98
CA PHE A 334 -5.38 -1.24 8.63
C PHE A 334 -4.45 -1.22 9.85
N TYR A 335 -4.47 -0.13 10.62
CA TYR A 335 -3.62 0.03 11.80
C TYR A 335 -3.87 -1.01 12.89
N GLU A 336 -5.03 -1.68 12.91
CA GLU A 336 -5.27 -2.81 13.81
C GLU A 336 -4.29 -3.96 13.61
N HIS A 337 -3.62 -4.02 12.46
CA HIS A 337 -2.63 -5.03 12.12
C HIS A 337 -1.18 -4.55 12.26
N MET A 338 -0.95 -3.27 12.58
CA MET A 338 0.38 -2.74 12.85
C MET A 338 0.70 -2.84 14.35
N GLN A 339 1.81 -3.49 14.69
CA GLN A 339 2.28 -3.49 16.09
C GLN A 339 2.76 -2.11 16.53
N ILE A 340 3.21 -1.28 15.59
CA ILE A 340 3.56 0.13 15.82
C ILE A 340 2.94 0.95 14.68
N PRO A 341 1.69 1.43 14.81
CA PRO A 341 1.10 2.35 13.84
C PRO A 341 1.98 3.60 13.68
N GLY A 342 2.26 3.98 12.43
CA GLY A 342 3.16 5.08 12.08
C GLY A 342 2.52 6.47 12.10
#